data_AF-A0A354P155-F1
#
_entry.id   AF-A0A354P155-F1
#
_cell.length_a   1.000
_cell.length_b   1.000
_cell.length_c   1.000
_cell.angle_alpha   90.00
_cell.angle_beta   90.00
_cell.angle_gamma   90.00
#
_symmetry.space_group_name_H-M   'P 1'
#
loop_
_entity.id
_entity.type
_entity.pdbx_description
1 polymer ?
#
loop_
_entity_poly.entity_id
_entity_poly.type
_entity_poly.pdbx_seq_one_letter_code
_entity_poly.pdbx_strand_id
1 'polypeptide(L)' 'MHRPENVIPMVVETGARGDRAYDIYSLLLKERIIFLGSSIYDQIANNIIAQL' A
#
# COMPACT_ATOMS: atom_id res chain seq x y z
N MET A 1 18.49 -14.67 -14.86
CA MET A 1 17.37 -13.71 -14.92
C MET A 1 17.12 -13.19 -13.51
N HIS A 2 17.52 -11.96 -13.22
CA HIS A 2 17.20 -11.29 -11.95
C HIS A 2 15.77 -10.80 -12.08
N ARG A 3 14.80 -11.56 -11.55
CA ARG A 3 13.43 -11.03 -11.40
C ARG A 3 13.60 -9.88 -10.40
N PRO A 4 13.14 -8.66 -10.69
CA PRO A 4 13.09 -7.65 -9.64
C PRO A 4 12.28 -8.28 -8.53
N GLU A 5 12.92 -8.50 -7.38
CA GLU A 5 12.18 -8.79 -6.16
C GLU A 5 11.13 -7.68 -6.04
N ASN A 6 9.92 -8.02 -5.59
CA ASN A 6 8.87 -7.04 -5.33
C ASN A 6 9.34 -6.13 -4.17
N VAL A 7 10.27 -5.23 -4.45
CA VAL A 7 10.76 -4.23 -3.52
C VAL A 7 9.70 -3.15 -3.50
N ILE A 8 8.83 -3.23 -2.50
CA ILE A 8 7.85 -2.18 -2.26
C ILE A 8 8.62 -0.96 -1.77
N PRO A 9 8.60 0.17 -2.51
CA PRO A 9 9.35 1.36 -2.14
C PRO A 9 8.80 1.95 -0.83
N MET A 10 9.72 2.41 0.00
CA MET A 10 9.42 3.07 1.26
C MET A 10 9.55 4.58 1.10
N VAL A 11 8.57 5.31 1.64
CA VAL A 11 8.47 6.77 1.66
C VAL A 11 8.66 7.24 3.09
N VAL A 12 9.49 8.25 3.30
CA VAL A 12 9.70 8.88 4.61
C VAL A 12 8.98 10.23 4.62
N GLU A 13 8.02 10.39 5.54
CA GLU A 13 7.30 11.63 5.79
C GLU A 13 7.91 12.31 7.03
N THR A 14 8.62 13.41 6.82
CA THR A 14 9.24 14.19 7.91
C THR A 14 8.22 15.15 8.51
N GLY A 15 7.85 14.92 9.77
CA GLY A 15 6.95 15.77 10.53
C GLY A 15 7.62 16.46 11.73
N ALA A 16 6.99 17.51 12.27
CA ALA A 16 7.51 18.29 13.40
C ALA A 16 7.71 17.50 14.71
N ARG A 17 7.23 16.26 14.80
CA ARG A 17 7.39 15.35 15.95
C ARG A 17 8.18 14.07 15.63
N GLY A 18 8.82 13.98 14.45
CA GLY A 18 9.64 12.85 14.03
C GLY A 18 9.37 12.39 12.59
N ASP A 19 10.28 11.56 12.07
CA ASP A 19 10.15 10.92 10.76
C ASP A 19 9.24 9.68 10.86
N ARG A 20 8.26 9.57 9.96
CA ARG A 20 7.44 8.37 9.81
C ARG A 20 7.73 7.74 8.46
N ALA A 21 8.16 6.48 8.47
CA ALA A 21 8.34 5.69 7.27
C ALA A 21 7.06 4.92 6.95
N TYR A 22 6.60 4.99 5.70
CA TYR A 22 5.45 4.28 5.17
C TYR A 22 5.86 3.55 3.90
N ASP A 23 5.39 2.33 3.69
CA ASP A 23 5.42 1.77 2.34
C ASP A 23 4.40 2.51 1.45
N ILE A 24 4.60 2.46 0.13
CA ILE A 24 3.75 3.19 -0.82
C ILE A 24 2.25 2.80 -0.72
N TYR A 25 1.93 1.54 -0.41
CA TYR A 25 0.55 1.08 -0.29
C TYR A 25 -0.10 1.61 1.00
N SER A 26 0.65 1.69 2.09
CA SER A 26 0.21 2.30 3.35
C SER A 26 -0.03 3.81 3.20
N LEU A 27 0.79 4.52 2.42
CA LEU A 27 0.58 5.93 2.12
C LEU A 27 -0.72 6.15 1.31
N LEU A 28 -0.96 5.30 0.32
CA LEU A 28 -2.16 5.36 -0.52
C LEU A 28 -3.41 4.98 0.26
N LEU A 29 -3.35 3.97 1.14
CA LEU A 29 -4.45 3.60 2.01
C LEU A 29 -4.81 4.72 3.00
N LYS A 30 -3.82 5.45 3.53
CA LYS A 30 -4.03 6.66 4.35
C LYS A 30 -4.83 7.74 3.58
N GLU A 31 -4.59 7.87 2.28
CA GLU A 31 -5.33 8.75 1.36
C GLU A 31 -6.62 8.12 0.81
N ARG A 32 -7.03 6.94 1.32
CA ARG A 32 -8.18 6.15 0.85
C ARG A 32 -8.13 5.72 -0.61
N ILE A 33 -6.93 5.48 -1.14
CA ILE A 33 -6.69 4.96 -2.48
C ILE A 33 -6.32 3.47 -2.38
N ILE A 34 -7.13 2.61 -3.02
CA ILE A 34 -6.95 1.15 -3.03
C ILE A 34 -6.60 0.69 -4.45
N PHE A 35 -5.52 -0.08 -4.59
CA PHE A 35 -5.09 -0.64 -5.87
C PHE A 35 -5.63 -2.06 -6.08
N LEU A 36 -6.39 -2.27 -7.16
CA LEU A 36 -6.82 -3.59 -7.62
C LEU A 36 -6.02 -3.98 -8.87
N GLY A 37 -4.90 -4.69 -8.66
CA GLY A 37 -4.01 -5.13 -9.75
C GLY A 37 -4.32 -6.51 -10.34
N SER A 38 -5.33 -7.21 -9.83
CA SER A 38 -5.67 -8.59 -10.19
C SER A 38 -7.18 -8.77 -10.40
N SER A 39 -7.56 -9.91 -11.01
CA SER A 39 -8.97 -10.30 -11.16
C SER A 39 -9.68 -10.34 -9.80
N ILE A 40 -10.92 -9.86 -9.77
CA ILE A 40 -11.74 -9.79 -8.57
C ILE A 40 -12.19 -11.21 -8.21
N TYR A 41 -11.78 -11.67 -7.03
CA TYR A 41 -12.26 -12.90 -6.38
C TYR A 41 -12.75 -12.55 -4.97
N ASP A 42 -13.61 -13.40 -4.38
CA ASP A 42 -14.31 -13.12 -3.11
C ASP A 42 -13.37 -12.71 -1.96
N GLN A 43 -12.15 -13.26 -1.89
CA GLN A 43 -11.17 -12.89 -0.87
C GLN A 43 -10.63 -11.45 -1.03
N ILE A 44 -10.48 -10.98 -2.27
CA ILE A 44 -10.03 -9.61 -2.56
C ILE A 44 -11.17 -8.63 -2.29
N ALA A 45 -12.39 -8.99 -2.65
CA ALA A 45 -13.58 -8.18 -2.35
C ALA A 45 -13.74 -7.94 -0.84
N ASN A 46 -13.56 -8.98 -0.02
CA ASN A 46 -13.60 -8.86 1.45
C ASN A 46 -12.49 -7.94 2.00
N ASN A 47 -11.27 -8.02 1.45
CA ASN A 47 -10.18 -7.15 1.87
C ASN A 47 -10.40 -5.67 1.51
N ILE A 48 -11.05 -5.38 0.36
CA ILE A 48 -11.40 -4.02 -0.04
C ILE A 48 -12.49 -3.45 0.88
N ILE A 49 -13.52 -4.24 1.20
CA ILE A 49 -14.59 -3.82 2.12
C ILE A 49 -14.03 -3.52 3.51
N ALA A 50 -13.08 -4.31 4.00
CA ALA A 50 -12.44 -4.09 5.29
C ALA A 50 -11.55 -2.82 5.35
N GLN A 51 -11.24 -2.21 4.20
CA GLN A 51 -10.43 -1.00 4.07
C GLN A 51 -11.26 0.27 3.82
N LEU A 52 -12.59 0.15 3.65
CA LEU A 52 -13.56 1.26 3.59
C LEU A 52 -13.94 1.74 5.00
#